data_AF-A0A0D0D4U2-F1
#
_entry.id   AF-A0A0D0D4U2-F1
#
_cell.length_a   1.000
_cell.length_b   1.000
_cell.length_c   1.000
_cell.angle_alpha   90.00
_cell.angle_beta   90.00
_cell.angle_gamma   90.00
#
_symmetry.space_group_name_H-M   'P 1'
#
loop_
_entity.id
_entity.type
_entity.pdbx_description
1 polymer ?
#
loop_
_entity_poly.entity_id
_entity_poly.type
_entity_poly.pdbx_seq_one_letter_code
_entity_poly.pdbx_strand_id
1 'polypeptide(L)'
;MIHCQKAPTTAVPPLPIQCDNLFKLDVDNMIWQDVRLEDELLEAPMWLADDQVCRGICFMLKLDCCEEEERRLIQGHCILQEWFLAEWLAMEWSLLDADHDLHFHIQACRTYLTQLFLDWEVKVHCIPQAWEMPVCWGPTPADL
;
A
#
# COMPACT_ATOMS: atom_id res chain seq x y z
N MET A 1 -38.76 -7.80 4.56
CA MET A 1 -38.60 -9.25 4.31
C MET A 1 -37.26 -9.81 4.79
N ILE A 2 -36.14 -9.06 4.75
CA ILE A 2 -34.82 -9.55 5.20
C ILE A 2 -34.71 -9.69 6.74
N HIS A 3 -35.49 -8.92 7.50
CA HIS A 3 -35.45 -8.94 8.98
C HIS A 3 -35.92 -10.25 9.64
N CYS A 4 -36.64 -11.11 8.93
CA CYS A 4 -37.22 -12.33 9.50
C CYS A 4 -36.39 -13.61 9.23
N GLN A 5 -35.25 -13.51 8.53
CA GLN A 5 -34.43 -14.64 8.08
C GLN A 5 -35.22 -15.80 7.43
N LYS A 6 -36.37 -15.49 6.82
CA LYS A 6 -37.21 -16.48 6.14
C LYS A 6 -37.06 -16.27 4.65
N ALA A 7 -36.77 -17.36 3.94
CA ALA A 7 -36.78 -17.36 2.49
C ALA A 7 -38.20 -16.99 1.98
N PRO A 8 -38.31 -16.18 0.91
CA PRO A 8 -39.59 -15.91 0.26
C PRO A 8 -40.32 -17.20 -0.11
N THR A 9 -41.66 -17.17 -0.12
CA THR A 9 -42.48 -18.37 -0.41
C THR A 9 -42.21 -18.98 -1.79
N THR A 10 -41.66 -18.21 -2.72
CA THR A 10 -41.27 -18.62 -4.07
C THR A 10 -39.79 -18.97 -4.22
N ALA A 11 -39.02 -19.00 -3.12
CA ALA A 11 -37.60 -19.31 -3.17
C ALA A 11 -37.40 -20.81 -3.42
N VAL A 12 -36.78 -21.13 -4.56
CA VAL A 12 -36.33 -22.47 -4.88
C VAL A 12 -34.92 -22.63 -4.29
N PRO A 13 -34.66 -23.64 -3.45
CA PRO A 13 -33.32 -23.86 -2.92
C PRO A 13 -32.37 -24.25 -4.05
N PRO A 14 -31.10 -23.77 -4.03
CA PRO A 14 -30.11 -24.22 -4.98
C PRO A 14 -29.86 -25.72 -4.81
N LEU A 15 -29.39 -26.37 -5.88
CA LEU A 15 -29.01 -27.78 -5.83
C LEU A 15 -27.87 -27.98 -4.81
N PRO A 16 -27.96 -28.98 -3.92
CA PRO A 16 -26.90 -29.26 -2.97
C PRO A 16 -25.57 -29.57 -3.69
N ILE A 17 -24.52 -28.87 -3.31
CA ILE A 17 -23.17 -29.11 -3.85
C ILE A 17 -22.67 -30.45 -3.31
N GLN A 18 -22.25 -31.34 -4.21
CA GLN A 18 -21.65 -32.63 -3.85
C GLN A 18 -20.21 -32.41 -3.34
N CYS A 19 -20.01 -32.52 -2.03
CA CYS A 19 -18.72 -32.25 -1.38
C CYS A 19 -17.60 -33.22 -1.78
N ASP A 20 -17.94 -34.47 -2.16
CA ASP A 20 -16.98 -35.56 -2.38
C ASP A 20 -15.97 -35.29 -3.52
N ASN A 21 -16.31 -34.38 -4.43
CA ASN A 21 -15.48 -33.97 -5.56
C ASN A 21 -15.34 -32.44 -5.68
N LEU A 22 -15.74 -31.66 -4.65
CA LEU A 22 -15.72 -30.19 -4.69
C LEU A 22 -14.31 -29.61 -4.89
N PHE A 23 -13.25 -30.36 -4.55
CA PHE A 23 -11.87 -29.96 -4.78
C PHE A 23 -11.20 -30.69 -5.96
N LYS A 24 -11.96 -31.53 -6.67
CA LYS A 24 -11.60 -32.12 -7.97
C LYS A 24 -12.26 -31.36 -9.11
N LEU A 25 -12.46 -30.06 -8.91
CA LEU A 25 -13.05 -29.18 -9.89
C LEU A 25 -12.09 -28.97 -11.06
N ASP A 26 -12.24 -29.79 -12.09
CA ASP A 26 -11.70 -29.52 -13.42
C ASP A 26 -12.44 -28.34 -14.08
N VAL A 27 -11.77 -27.65 -15.00
CA VAL A 27 -12.26 -26.48 -15.74
C VAL A 27 -13.55 -26.80 -16.51
N ASP A 28 -13.73 -28.07 -16.88
CA ASP A 28 -14.91 -28.58 -17.59
C ASP A 28 -16.12 -28.88 -16.67
N ASN A 29 -16.02 -28.67 -15.35
CA ASN A 29 -17.14 -28.94 -14.45
C ASN A 29 -18.32 -27.99 -14.67
N MET A 30 -19.52 -28.56 -14.63
CA MET A 30 -20.81 -27.89 -14.82
C MET A 30 -21.04 -26.69 -13.87
N ILE A 31 -20.34 -26.63 -12.74
CA ILE A 31 -20.42 -25.48 -11.82
C ILE A 31 -19.87 -24.18 -12.45
N TRP A 32 -18.98 -24.28 -13.45
CA TRP A 32 -18.49 -23.16 -14.24
C TRP A 32 -19.43 -22.82 -15.40
N GLN A 33 -20.36 -23.72 -15.74
CA GLN A 33 -21.33 -23.56 -16.82
C GLN A 33 -22.65 -22.91 -16.36
N ASP A 34 -22.83 -22.68 -15.06
CA ASP A 34 -24.04 -22.08 -14.48
C ASP A 34 -23.91 -20.56 -14.27
N VAL A 35 -23.16 -19.90 -15.16
CA VAL A 35 -23.52 -18.52 -15.54
C VAL A 35 -24.41 -18.65 -16.76
N ARG A 36 -25.65 -19.10 -16.55
CA ARG A 36 -26.71 -18.91 -17.54
C ARG A 36 -27.04 -17.42 -17.57
N LEU A 37 -26.17 -16.63 -18.23
CA LEU A 37 -26.65 -15.50 -19.00
C LEU A 37 -27.66 -16.11 -19.95
N GLU A 38 -28.94 -15.87 -19.71
CA GLU A 38 -29.97 -16.24 -20.67
C GLU A 38 -29.51 -15.72 -22.03
N ASP A 39 -29.45 -16.60 -23.04
CA ASP A 39 -29.03 -16.30 -24.43
C ASP A 39 -29.96 -15.29 -25.14
N GLU A 40 -30.60 -14.36 -24.41
CA GLU A 40 -30.85 -13.07 -25.00
C GLU A 40 -29.46 -12.51 -25.34
N LEU A 41 -29.21 -12.31 -26.62
CA LEU A 41 -28.02 -11.68 -27.18
C LEU A 41 -27.90 -10.23 -26.65
N LEU A 42 -27.69 -10.08 -25.35
CA LEU A 42 -27.40 -8.82 -24.71
C LEU A 42 -26.05 -8.40 -25.26
N GLU A 43 -26.05 -7.28 -25.96
CA GLU A 43 -24.82 -6.65 -26.42
C GLU A 43 -23.83 -6.62 -25.26
N ALA A 44 -22.61 -7.10 -25.52
CA ALA A 44 -21.58 -7.15 -24.50
C ALA A 44 -21.41 -5.74 -23.90
N PRO A 45 -21.32 -5.62 -22.56
CA PRO A 45 -21.30 -4.32 -21.92
C PRO A 45 -20.11 -3.51 -22.41
N MET A 46 -20.28 -2.20 -22.54
CA MET A 46 -19.28 -1.32 -23.15
C MET A 46 -17.90 -1.38 -22.46
N TRP A 47 -17.86 -1.61 -21.15
CA TRP A 47 -16.59 -1.79 -20.41
C TRP A 47 -15.82 -3.06 -20.81
N LEU A 48 -16.45 -3.98 -21.54
CA LEU A 48 -15.85 -5.20 -22.09
C LEU A 48 -15.67 -5.11 -23.61
N ALA A 49 -16.62 -4.51 -24.32
CA ALA A 49 -16.69 -4.51 -25.78
C ALA A 49 -16.04 -3.28 -26.45
N ASP A 50 -15.95 -2.14 -25.74
CA ASP A 50 -15.41 -0.90 -26.27
C ASP A 50 -14.03 -0.60 -25.65
N ASP A 51 -13.01 -0.70 -26.49
CA ASP A 51 -11.61 -0.46 -26.12
C ASP A 51 -11.33 0.99 -25.66
N GLN A 52 -12.09 1.99 -26.13
CA GLN A 52 -12.01 3.36 -25.60
C GLN A 52 -12.59 3.46 -24.20
N VAL A 53 -13.68 2.76 -23.92
CA VAL A 53 -14.27 2.71 -22.57
C VAL A 53 -13.33 1.99 -21.61
N CYS A 54 -12.76 0.85 -22.01
CA CYS A 54 -11.73 0.14 -21.24
C CYS A 54 -10.54 1.04 -20.92
N ARG A 55 -10.00 1.75 -21.92
CA ARG A 55 -8.90 2.71 -21.72
C ARG A 55 -9.29 3.85 -20.78
N GLY A 56 -10.49 4.40 -20.94
CA GLY A 56 -11.02 5.45 -20.08
C GLY A 56 -11.04 5.04 -18.61
N ILE A 57 -11.58 3.85 -18.31
CA ILE A 57 -11.59 3.27 -16.97
C ILE A 57 -10.16 3.10 -16.44
N CYS A 58 -9.25 2.52 -17.24
CA CYS A 58 -7.85 2.36 -16.87
C CYS A 58 -7.16 3.71 -16.57
N PHE A 59 -7.45 4.76 -17.32
CA PHE A 59 -6.89 6.09 -17.07
C PHE A 59 -7.43 6.71 -15.80
N MET A 60 -8.74 6.58 -15.52
CA MET A 60 -9.32 7.04 -14.26
C MET A 60 -8.69 6.34 -13.06
N LEU A 61 -8.59 5.01 -13.10
CA LEU A 61 -7.95 4.26 -12.02
C LEU A 61 -6.48 4.62 -11.84
N LYS A 62 -5.75 4.88 -12.93
CA LYS A 62 -4.36 5.35 -12.84
C LYS A 62 -4.26 6.73 -12.21
N LEU A 63 -5.16 7.65 -12.55
CA LEU A 63 -5.21 8.97 -11.93
C LEU A 63 -5.44 8.83 -10.42
N ASP A 64 -6.46 8.06 -10.01
CA ASP A 64 -6.77 7.82 -8.60
C ASP A 64 -5.56 7.22 -7.85
N CYS A 65 -4.88 6.24 -8.46
CA CYS A 65 -3.66 5.65 -7.91
C CYS A 65 -2.52 6.69 -7.79
N CYS A 66 -2.34 7.56 -8.78
CA CYS A 66 -1.30 8.60 -8.73
C CYS A 66 -1.57 9.61 -7.62
N GLU A 67 -2.83 10.05 -7.45
CA GLU A 67 -3.21 10.98 -6.37
C GLU A 67 -3.06 10.34 -4.99
N GLU A 68 -3.40 9.05 -4.86
CA GLU A 68 -3.19 8.31 -3.63
C GLU A 68 -1.70 8.17 -3.31
N GLU A 69 -0.88 7.77 -4.29
CA GLU A 69 0.55 7.58 -4.10
C GLU A 69 1.26 8.88 -3.78
N GLU A 70 0.91 9.98 -4.44
CA GLU A 70 1.43 11.31 -4.11
C GLU A 70 1.14 11.67 -2.64
N ARG A 71 -0.10 11.48 -2.19
CA ARG A 71 -0.48 11.72 -0.78
C ARG A 71 0.33 10.85 0.19
N ARG A 72 0.54 9.58 -0.15
CA ARG A 72 1.33 8.63 0.66
C ARG A 72 2.80 9.03 0.71
N LEU A 73 3.39 9.45 -0.41
CA LEU A 73 4.78 9.90 -0.47
C LEU A 73 5.02 11.14 0.38
N ILE A 74 4.10 12.10 0.35
CA ILE A 74 4.18 13.32 1.17
C ILE A 74 4.12 12.99 2.66
N GLN A 75 3.25 12.05 3.07
CA GLN A 75 3.22 11.58 4.46
C GLN A 75 4.48 10.79 4.83
N GLY A 76 4.91 9.89 3.95
CA GLY A 76 6.11 9.07 4.13
C GLY A 76 7.38 9.91 4.29
N HIS A 77 7.48 11.02 3.56
CA HIS A 77 8.56 11.99 3.70
C HIS A 77 8.67 12.51 5.15
N CYS A 78 7.58 13.00 5.73
CA CYS A 78 7.60 13.51 7.10
C CYS A 78 7.88 12.39 8.12
N ILE A 79 7.25 11.22 7.98
CA ILE A 79 7.48 10.06 8.88
C ILE A 79 8.95 9.63 8.86
N LEU A 80 9.57 9.62 7.67
CA LEU A 80 10.98 9.27 7.53
C LEU A 80 11.88 10.29 8.23
N GLN A 81 11.58 11.59 8.14
CA GLN A 81 12.31 12.63 8.84
C GLN A 81 12.13 12.54 10.37
N GLU A 82 10.93 12.23 10.85
CA GLU A 82 10.65 12.03 12.29
C GLU A 82 11.44 10.83 12.83
N TRP A 83 11.41 9.71 12.12
CA TRP A 83 12.18 8.52 12.48
C TRP A 83 13.67 8.83 12.52
N PHE A 84 14.21 9.48 11.48
CA PHE A 84 15.62 9.80 11.42
C PHE A 84 16.04 10.72 12.57
N LEU A 85 15.24 11.76 12.86
CA LEU A 85 15.52 12.68 13.96
C LEU A 85 15.56 11.94 15.31
N ALA A 86 14.60 11.05 15.57
CA ALA A 86 14.57 10.26 16.79
C ALA A 86 15.81 9.34 16.91
N GLU A 87 16.18 8.66 15.82
CA GLU A 87 17.34 7.78 15.77
C GLU A 87 18.65 8.55 15.96
N TRP A 88 18.79 9.70 15.29
CA TRP A 88 19.95 10.58 15.39
C TRP A 88 20.15 11.08 16.82
N LEU A 89 19.09 11.58 17.45
CA LEU A 89 19.15 12.04 18.84
C LEU A 89 19.52 10.88 19.78
N ALA A 90 18.88 9.71 19.64
CA ALA A 90 19.20 8.55 20.47
C ALA A 90 20.68 8.13 20.35
N MET A 91 21.23 8.19 19.13
CA MET A 91 22.65 7.95 18.88
C MET A 91 23.54 9.01 19.56
N GLU A 92 23.21 10.30 19.45
CA GLU A 92 23.95 11.38 20.12
C GLU A 92 23.96 11.22 21.64
N TRP A 93 22.79 10.94 22.24
CA TRP A 93 22.69 10.65 23.67
C TRP A 93 23.52 9.44 24.07
N SER A 94 23.53 8.39 23.24
CA SER A 94 24.35 7.21 23.48
C SER A 94 25.84 7.53 23.42
N LEU A 95 26.30 8.40 22.51
CA LEU A 95 27.71 8.83 22.47
C LEU A 95 28.15 9.55 23.75
N LEU A 96 27.26 10.31 24.38
CA LEU A 96 27.56 11.06 25.61
C LEU A 96 27.67 10.14 26.83
N ASP A 97 26.91 9.05 26.87
CA ASP A 97 26.82 8.13 28.02
C ASP A 97 27.63 6.84 27.84
N ALA A 98 28.13 6.57 26.63
CA ALA A 98 28.74 5.28 26.30
C ALA A 98 30.03 4.98 27.06
N ASP A 99 30.13 3.70 27.47
CA ASP A 99 31.40 3.12 27.90
C ASP A 99 32.39 3.02 26.71
N HIS A 100 33.69 2.99 27.01
CA HIS A 100 34.77 3.01 26.01
C HIS A 100 34.63 1.88 24.97
N ASP A 101 34.13 0.72 25.38
CA ASP A 101 33.97 -0.45 24.53
C ASP A 101 32.87 -0.29 23.47
N LEU A 102 31.84 0.53 23.75
CA LEU A 102 30.72 0.79 22.84
C LEU A 102 30.96 2.00 21.93
N HIS A 103 31.91 2.86 22.29
CA HIS A 103 32.18 4.10 21.58
C HIS A 103 32.51 3.88 20.10
N PHE A 104 33.29 2.84 19.77
CA PHE A 104 33.61 2.51 18.38
C PHE A 104 32.35 2.15 17.56
N HIS A 105 31.44 1.36 18.13
CA HIS A 105 30.21 0.96 17.46
C HIS A 105 29.26 2.13 17.25
N ILE A 106 29.14 3.02 18.23
CA ILE A 106 28.25 4.18 18.13
C ILE A 106 28.83 5.20 17.15
N GLN A 107 30.16 5.38 17.09
CA GLN A 107 30.81 6.20 16.05
C GLN A 107 30.60 5.64 14.64
N ALA A 108 30.65 4.31 14.48
CA ALA A 108 30.33 3.67 13.21
C ALA A 108 28.86 3.90 12.83
N CYS A 109 27.94 3.82 13.79
CA CYS A 109 26.53 4.15 13.60
C CYS A 109 26.33 5.61 13.18
N ARG A 110 26.99 6.56 13.86
CA ARG A 110 26.98 7.99 13.50
C ARG A 110 27.39 8.19 12.05
N THR A 111 28.50 7.58 11.64
CA THR A 111 29.02 7.67 10.26
C THR A 111 28.01 7.12 9.25
N TYR A 112 27.39 5.98 9.55
CA TYR A 112 26.36 5.39 8.71
C TYR A 112 25.13 6.29 8.57
N LEU A 113 24.60 6.80 9.69
CA LEU A 113 23.44 7.69 9.70
C LEU A 113 23.73 8.99 8.93
N THR A 114 24.94 9.54 9.05
CA THR A 114 25.37 10.71 8.26
C THR A 114 25.35 10.42 6.76
N GLN A 115 25.87 9.27 6.32
CA GLN A 115 25.83 8.87 4.92
C GLN A 115 24.39 8.67 4.43
N LEU A 116 23.57 8.00 5.24
CA LEU A 116 22.16 7.78 4.95
C LEU A 116 21.40 9.11 4.78
N PHE A 117 21.67 10.08 5.66
CA PHE A 117 21.09 11.42 5.57
C PHE A 117 21.45 12.10 4.25
N LEU A 118 22.73 12.14 3.88
CA LEU A 118 23.19 12.78 2.64
C LEU A 118 22.55 12.15 1.40
N ASP A 119 22.38 10.83 1.39
CA ASP A 119 21.73 10.10 0.29
C ASP A 119 20.23 10.37 0.21
N TRP A 120 19.57 10.58 1.35
CA TRP A 120 18.12 10.77 1.43
C TRP A 120 17.72 12.22 1.23
N GLU A 121 18.44 13.17 1.84
CA GLU A 121 18.15 14.60 1.79
C GLU A 121 17.98 15.07 0.34
N VAL A 122 18.92 14.73 -0.54
CA VAL A 122 18.86 15.07 -1.97
C VAL A 122 17.62 14.50 -2.68
N LYS A 123 17.16 13.30 -2.27
CA LYS A 123 16.02 12.61 -2.91
C LYS A 123 14.67 13.12 -2.41
N VAL A 124 14.59 13.44 -1.12
CA VAL A 124 13.33 13.85 -0.47
C VAL A 124 13.11 15.36 -0.50
N HIS A 125 14.15 16.16 -0.76
CA HIS A 125 14.07 17.63 -0.77
C HIS A 125 12.97 18.19 -1.70
N CYS A 126 12.69 17.51 -2.82
CA CYS A 126 11.67 17.96 -3.77
C CYS A 126 10.24 17.59 -3.34
N ILE A 127 10.06 16.73 -2.34
CA ILE A 127 8.74 16.27 -1.89
C ILE A 127 8.22 17.30 -0.86
N PRO A 128 6.99 17.81 -0.99
CA PRO A 128 6.44 18.73 -0.02
C PRO A 128 6.25 18.04 1.34
N GLN A 129 6.15 18.85 2.39
CA GLN A 129 5.90 18.36 3.74
C GLN A 129 4.39 18.25 3.98
N ALA A 130 3.94 17.13 4.56
CA ALA A 130 2.56 16.91 4.95
C ALA A 130 2.17 17.70 6.21
N TRP A 131 3.13 17.94 7.11
CA TRP A 131 2.99 18.73 8.33
C TRP A 131 4.29 19.47 8.65
N GLU A 132 4.22 20.41 9.59
CA GLU A 132 5.39 21.17 10.04
C GLU A 132 6.46 20.24 10.61
N MET A 133 7.65 20.27 10.01
CA MET A 133 8.82 19.54 10.46
C MET A 133 9.87 20.50 11.02
N PRO A 134 10.68 20.06 12.00
CA PRO A 134 11.82 20.85 12.47
C PRO A 134 12.75 21.24 11.32
N VAL A 135 13.28 22.46 11.38
CA VAL A 135 14.23 23.00 10.38
C VAL A 135 15.45 22.09 10.22
N CYS A 136 15.86 21.44 11.30
CA CYS A 136 16.91 20.45 11.32
C CYS A 136 16.34 19.14 11.86
N TRP A 137 16.30 18.11 11.03
CA TRP A 137 15.83 16.76 11.37
C TRP A 137 16.96 15.72 11.36
N GLY A 138 18.22 16.16 11.20
CA GLY A 138 19.38 15.30 11.07
C GLY A 138 20.69 16.04 11.41
N PRO A 139 21.84 15.62 10.88
CA PRO A 139 23.14 16.22 11.19
C PRO A 139 23.19 17.69 10.77
N THR A 140 23.82 18.53 11.59
CA THR A 140 24.07 19.93 11.23
C THR A 140 25.32 20.05 10.35
N PRO A 141 25.56 21.18 9.67
CA PRO A 141 26.82 21.41 8.95
C PRO A 141 28.08 21.29 9.80
N ALA A 142 27.97 21.39 11.14
CA ALA A 142 29.09 21.17 12.05
C ALA A 142 29.36 19.67 12.32
N ASP A 143 28.40 18.80 12.02
CA ASP A 143 28.48 17.35 12.21
C ASP A 143 29.04 16.60 11.01
N LEU A 144 29.04 17.25 9.83
CA LEU A 144 29.48 16.74 8.53
C LEU A 144 30.99 16.90 8.31
#